data_AF-A0A3A9XX59-F1
#
_entry.id   AF-A0A3A9XX59-F1
#
_cell.length_a   1.000
_cell.length_b   1.000
_cell.length_c   1.000
_cell.angle_alpha   90.00
_cell.angle_beta   90.00
_cell.angle_gamma   90.00
#
_symmetry.space_group_name_H-M   'P 1'
#
loop_
_entity.id
_entity.type
_entity.pdbx_description
1 polymer ?
#
loop_
_entity_poly.entity_id
_entity_poly.type
_entity_poly.pdbx_seq_one_letter_code
_entity_poly.pdbx_strand_id
1 'polypeptide(L)'
;MTTAQEPRSVIETRLTHDMHRQATTLLAEAAARREADVAHLTELRDFLVATLRHHHESEDHDLWPMIEAVSPGASEPLKALSDEHDALDAALDALEEMPVPTEGDRRELATAAAALRDLVHTHLSHEEPLLFPALQEHVSPETWEAFALRVITTTPPVGASLLVGFFDEVGTPEEVALILSALPAPAQAGVPAMRAHSAAVIASLRKA
;
A
#
# COMPACT_ATOMS: atom_id res chain seq x y z
N MET A 1 31.29 15.89 -3.28
CA MET A 1 29.82 16.10 -3.33
C MET A 1 29.23 14.84 -2.76
N THR A 2 28.87 14.86 -1.48
CA THR A 2 28.16 13.76 -0.84
C THR A 2 26.80 13.71 -1.53
N THR A 3 26.48 12.62 -2.21
CA THR A 3 25.10 12.36 -2.64
C THR A 3 24.25 12.45 -1.37
N ALA A 4 23.34 13.41 -1.30
CA ALA A 4 22.40 13.48 -0.18
C ALA A 4 21.66 12.14 -0.15
N GLN A 5 21.68 11.47 1.00
CA GLN A 5 20.94 10.23 1.19
C GLN A 5 19.44 10.56 1.08
N GLU A 6 18.69 9.72 0.35
CA GLU A 6 17.24 9.89 0.20
C GLU A 6 16.59 9.99 1.59
N PRO A 7 15.72 10.99 1.84
CA PRO A 7 15.05 11.14 3.13
C PRO A 7 14.21 9.91 3.47
N ARG A 8 14.12 9.57 4.76
CA ARG A 8 13.26 8.49 5.27
C ARG A 8 11.82 8.62 4.77
N SER A 9 11.29 9.85 4.69
CA SER A 9 9.95 10.13 4.19
C SER A 9 9.73 9.66 2.77
N VAL A 10 10.69 9.93 1.88
CA VAL A 10 10.64 9.50 0.48
C VAL A 10 10.77 7.97 0.37
N ILE A 11 11.71 7.37 1.12
CA ILE A 11 11.91 5.91 1.13
C ILE A 11 10.63 5.18 1.54
N GLU A 12 10.07 5.52 2.71
CA GLU A 12 8.90 4.82 3.26
C GLU A 12 7.65 4.99 2.40
N THR A 13 7.44 6.20 1.85
CA THR A 13 6.32 6.49 0.94
C THR A 13 6.47 5.69 -0.36
N ARG A 14 7.64 5.74 -1.02
CA ARG A 14 7.90 4.98 -2.25
C ARG A 14 7.65 3.49 -2.06
N LEU A 15 8.16 2.90 -0.97
CA LEU A 15 7.96 1.47 -0.70
C LEU A 15 6.49 1.12 -0.51
N THR A 16 5.72 1.99 0.13
CA THR A 16 4.27 1.81 0.30
C THR A 16 3.56 1.89 -1.05
N HIS A 17 3.93 2.83 -1.91
CA HIS A 17 3.34 2.98 -3.24
C HIS A 17 3.68 1.79 -4.14
N ASP A 18 4.94 1.37 -4.17
CA ASP A 18 5.40 0.22 -4.94
C ASP A 18 4.72 -1.07 -4.45
N MET A 19 4.54 -1.21 -3.14
CA MET A 19 3.79 -2.32 -2.54
C MET A 19 2.34 -2.35 -3.04
N HIS A 20 1.64 -1.21 -3.05
CA HIS A 20 0.27 -1.12 -3.57
C HIS A 20 0.19 -1.44 -5.08
N ARG A 21 1.13 -0.92 -5.89
CA ARG A 21 1.21 -1.26 -7.32
C ARG A 21 1.39 -2.77 -7.53
N GLN A 22 2.31 -3.37 -6.80
CA GLN A 22 2.62 -4.78 -6.95
C GLN A 22 1.48 -5.69 -6.46
N ALA A 23 0.89 -5.39 -5.30
CA ALA A 23 -0.18 -6.17 -4.72
C ALA A 23 -1.46 -6.11 -5.57
N THR A 24 -1.86 -4.93 -6.05
CA THR A 24 -3.03 -4.77 -6.94
C THR A 24 -2.82 -5.46 -8.28
N THR A 25 -1.60 -5.40 -8.83
CA THR A 25 -1.23 -6.17 -10.03
C THR A 25 -1.37 -7.67 -9.80
N LEU A 26 -0.84 -8.19 -8.69
CA LEU A 26 -0.97 -9.61 -8.36
C LEU A 26 -2.43 -10.04 -8.21
N LEU A 27 -3.28 -9.23 -7.58
CA LEU A 27 -4.70 -9.54 -7.45
C LEU A 27 -5.38 -9.64 -8.82
N ALA A 28 -5.15 -8.66 -9.70
CA ALA A 28 -5.73 -8.63 -11.04
C ALA A 28 -5.32 -9.85 -11.88
N GLU A 29 -4.03 -10.19 -11.87
CA GLU A 29 -3.51 -11.37 -12.59
C GLU A 29 -4.01 -12.68 -11.97
N ALA A 30 -4.06 -12.76 -10.64
CA ALA A 30 -4.48 -13.96 -9.95
C ALA A 30 -5.97 -14.25 -10.13
N ALA A 31 -6.82 -13.23 -10.03
CA ALA A 31 -8.26 -13.36 -10.21
C ALA A 31 -8.63 -13.84 -11.63
N ALA A 32 -7.85 -13.49 -12.65
CA ALA A 32 -8.07 -13.91 -14.03
C ALA A 32 -7.77 -15.39 -14.29
N ARG A 33 -7.04 -16.07 -13.39
CA ARG A 33 -6.66 -17.49 -13.54
C ARG A 33 -7.66 -18.38 -12.82
N ARG A 34 -8.02 -19.52 -13.41
CA ARG A 34 -9.02 -20.45 -12.83
C ARG A 34 -8.47 -21.30 -11.70
N GLU A 35 -7.17 -21.50 -11.70
CA GLU A 35 -6.42 -22.37 -10.79
C GLU A 35 -5.92 -21.64 -9.54
N ALA A 36 -6.09 -20.31 -9.49
CA ALA A 36 -5.71 -19.52 -8.32
C ALA A 36 -6.41 -20.03 -7.05
N ASP A 37 -5.63 -20.18 -5.99
CA ASP A 37 -6.12 -20.62 -4.68
C ASP A 37 -7.09 -19.56 -4.11
N VAL A 38 -8.31 -20.01 -3.82
CA VAL A 38 -9.42 -19.14 -3.41
C VAL A 38 -9.16 -18.49 -2.06
N ALA A 39 -8.53 -19.21 -1.12
CA ALA A 39 -8.27 -18.68 0.21
C ALA A 39 -7.18 -17.60 0.14
N HIS A 40 -6.10 -17.86 -0.60
CA HIS A 40 -5.04 -16.88 -0.83
C HIS A 40 -5.53 -15.65 -1.62
N LEU A 41 -6.43 -15.84 -2.59
CA LEU A 41 -7.02 -14.75 -3.36
C LEU A 41 -7.91 -13.87 -2.47
N THR A 42 -8.69 -14.49 -1.58
CA THR A 42 -9.51 -13.81 -0.58
C THR A 42 -8.62 -13.02 0.40
N GLU A 43 -7.54 -13.63 0.90
CA GLU A 43 -6.60 -12.97 1.80
C GLU A 43 -5.95 -11.74 1.14
N LEU A 44 -5.51 -11.86 -0.12
CA LEU A 44 -4.93 -10.72 -0.86
C LEU A 44 -5.94 -9.60 -1.10
N ARG A 45 -7.19 -9.94 -1.44
CA ARG A 45 -8.27 -8.97 -1.60
C ARG A 45 -8.52 -8.21 -0.29
N ASP A 46 -8.69 -8.93 0.82
CA ASP A 46 -9.03 -8.34 2.12
C ASP A 46 -7.88 -7.47 2.64
N PHE A 47 -6.64 -7.91 2.43
CA PHE A 47 -5.44 -7.11 2.67
C PHE A 47 -5.48 -5.79 1.89
N LEU A 48 -5.66 -5.85 0.56
CA LEU A 48 -5.67 -4.66 -0.29
C LEU A 48 -6.77 -3.67 0.08
N VAL A 49 -7.99 -4.17 0.34
CA VAL A 49 -9.12 -3.33 0.78
C VAL A 49 -8.75 -2.58 2.05
N ALA A 50 -8.23 -3.28 3.05
CA ALA A 50 -7.91 -2.66 4.33
C ALA A 50 -6.71 -1.71 4.25
N THR A 51 -5.64 -2.07 3.54
CA THR A 51 -4.43 -1.24 3.49
C THR A 51 -4.57 -0.02 2.62
N LEU A 52 -5.25 -0.11 1.46
CA LEU A 52 -5.48 1.06 0.61
C LEU A 52 -6.42 2.05 1.30
N ARG A 53 -7.51 1.58 1.93
CA ARG A 53 -8.42 2.44 2.69
C ARG A 53 -7.68 3.15 3.83
N HIS A 54 -6.86 2.41 4.60
CA HIS A 54 -6.04 3.00 5.66
C HIS A 54 -5.02 4.02 5.14
N HIS A 55 -4.44 3.76 3.97
CA HIS A 55 -3.49 4.65 3.30
C HIS A 55 -4.16 5.97 2.90
N HIS A 56 -5.27 5.93 2.16
CA HIS A 56 -6.02 7.13 1.78
C HIS A 56 -6.48 7.93 3.02
N GLU A 57 -7.00 7.25 4.05
CA GLU A 57 -7.41 7.90 5.30
C GLU A 57 -6.24 8.57 6.03
N SER A 58 -5.07 7.92 6.07
CA SER A 58 -3.86 8.49 6.68
C SER A 58 -3.36 9.71 5.89
N GLU A 59 -3.54 9.68 4.58
CA GLU A 59 -3.15 10.78 3.70
C GLU A 59 -4.07 11.98 3.87
N ASP A 60 -5.37 11.80 3.69
CA ASP A 60 -6.34 12.88 3.75
C ASP A 60 -6.44 13.52 5.15
N HIS A 61 -6.36 12.71 6.20
CA HIS A 61 -6.57 13.22 7.57
C HIS A 61 -5.29 13.66 8.27
N ASP A 62 -4.12 13.10 7.91
CA ASP A 62 -2.87 13.38 8.62
C ASP A 62 -1.79 13.96 7.68
N LEU A 63 -1.49 13.33 6.54
CA LEU A 63 -0.36 13.73 5.70
C LEU A 63 -0.63 15.02 4.90
N TRP A 64 -1.80 15.17 4.29
CA TRP A 64 -2.12 16.35 3.50
C TRP A 64 -2.13 17.61 4.37
N PRO A 65 -2.83 17.64 5.53
CA PRO A 65 -2.75 18.79 6.43
C PRO A 65 -1.34 19.11 6.92
N MET A 66 -0.51 18.06 7.13
CA MET A 66 0.89 18.25 7.48
C MET A 66 1.66 18.97 6.36
N ILE A 67 1.51 18.54 5.11
CA ILE A 67 2.20 19.13 3.96
C ILE A 67 1.71 20.54 3.69
N GLU A 68 0.39 20.78 3.73
CA GLU A 68 -0.20 22.11 3.54
C GLU A 68 0.34 23.14 4.53
N ALA A 69 0.63 22.74 5.77
CA ALA A 69 1.18 23.62 6.79
C ALA A 69 2.61 24.10 6.48
N VAL A 70 3.36 23.38 5.66
CA VAL A 70 4.79 23.63 5.39
C VAL A 70 5.10 23.91 3.92
N SER A 71 4.18 23.64 2.99
CA SER A 71 4.36 23.81 1.54
C SER A 71 3.31 24.77 0.93
N PRO A 72 3.67 26.04 0.67
CA PRO A 72 2.76 27.00 0.07
C PRO A 72 2.28 26.55 -1.31
N GLY A 73 0.96 26.55 -1.52
CA GLY A 73 0.34 26.17 -2.79
C GLY A 73 0.05 24.67 -2.95
N ALA A 74 0.36 23.84 -1.96
CA ALA A 74 0.06 22.40 -2.00
C ALA A 74 -1.44 22.09 -1.87
N SER A 75 -2.25 22.98 -1.29
CA SER A 75 -3.63 22.66 -0.91
C SER A 75 -4.55 22.30 -2.09
N GLU A 76 -4.54 23.07 -3.18
CA GLU A 76 -5.39 22.77 -4.34
C GLU A 76 -4.99 21.47 -5.05
N PRO A 77 -3.70 21.20 -5.32
CA PRO A 77 -3.26 19.89 -5.83
C PRO A 77 -3.58 18.71 -4.90
N LEU A 78 -3.36 18.84 -3.58
CA LEU A 78 -3.65 17.77 -2.62
C LEU A 78 -5.16 17.49 -2.54
N LYS A 79 -5.99 18.54 -2.58
CA LYS A 79 -7.44 18.36 -2.67
C LYS A 79 -7.85 17.56 -3.92
N ALA A 80 -7.21 17.79 -5.06
CA ALA A 80 -7.53 17.04 -6.28
C ALA A 80 -7.18 15.55 -6.13
N LEU A 81 -6.13 15.21 -5.38
CA LEU A 81 -5.79 13.83 -5.05
C LEU A 81 -6.81 13.19 -4.10
N SER A 82 -7.29 13.92 -3.08
CA SER A 82 -8.39 13.45 -2.23
C SER A 82 -9.68 13.20 -3.02
N ASP A 83 -9.98 14.02 -4.03
CA ASP A 83 -11.13 13.79 -4.91
C ASP A 83 -10.95 12.50 -5.77
N GLU A 84 -9.71 12.04 -6.01
CA GLU A 84 -9.43 10.74 -6.64
C GLU A 84 -9.60 9.57 -5.65
N HIS A 85 -9.34 9.77 -4.35
CA HIS A 85 -9.59 8.77 -3.31
C HIS A 85 -11.06 8.36 -3.27
N ASP A 86 -12.02 9.28 -3.46
CA ASP A 86 -13.45 8.96 -3.51
C ASP A 86 -13.78 7.85 -4.54
N ALA A 87 -13.13 7.89 -5.72
CA ALA A 87 -13.32 6.90 -6.78
C ALA A 87 -12.62 5.57 -6.46
N LEU A 88 -11.43 5.63 -5.84
CA LEU A 88 -10.70 4.46 -5.37
C LEU A 88 -11.48 3.75 -4.26
N ASP A 89 -11.97 4.48 -3.26
CA ASP A 89 -12.73 3.94 -2.13
C ASP A 89 -14.03 3.30 -2.58
N ALA A 90 -14.75 3.90 -3.54
CA ALA A 90 -15.91 3.27 -4.15
C ALA A 90 -15.55 1.94 -4.88
N ALA A 91 -14.37 1.85 -5.48
CA ALA A 91 -13.89 0.61 -6.10
C ALA A 91 -13.49 -0.43 -5.04
N LEU A 92 -12.91 -0.01 -3.90
CA LEU A 92 -12.60 -0.87 -2.76
C LEU A 92 -13.88 -1.44 -2.13
N ASP A 93 -14.90 -0.62 -1.92
CA ASP A 93 -16.22 -1.05 -1.41
C ASP A 93 -16.84 -2.11 -2.34
N ALA A 94 -16.81 -1.87 -3.65
CA ALA A 94 -17.32 -2.82 -4.63
C ALA A 94 -16.54 -4.14 -4.59
N LEU A 95 -15.21 -4.09 -4.43
CA LEU A 95 -14.36 -5.27 -4.37
C LEU A 95 -14.55 -6.06 -3.07
N GLU A 96 -14.76 -5.39 -1.94
CA GLU A 96 -15.01 -6.00 -0.62
C GLU A 96 -16.28 -6.86 -0.64
N GLU A 97 -17.35 -6.34 -1.23
CA GLU A 97 -18.65 -7.02 -1.35
C GLU A 97 -18.66 -8.16 -2.40
N MET A 98 -17.67 -8.21 -3.30
CA MET A 98 -17.61 -9.24 -4.33
C MET A 98 -17.22 -10.60 -3.75
N PRO A 99 -18.03 -11.67 -3.94
CA PRO A 99 -17.63 -13.00 -3.51
C PRO A 99 -16.43 -13.49 -4.31
N VAL A 100 -15.54 -14.24 -3.65
CA VAL A 100 -14.49 -15.01 -4.33
C VAL A 100 -15.01 -16.44 -4.54
N PRO A 101 -15.55 -16.79 -5.73
CA PRO A 101 -16.21 -18.08 -5.91
C PRO A 101 -15.21 -19.24 -5.81
N THR A 102 -15.62 -20.28 -5.10
CA THR A 102 -14.82 -21.51 -4.91
C THR A 102 -14.72 -22.34 -6.19
N GLU A 103 -15.74 -22.26 -7.04
CA GLU A 103 -15.82 -22.91 -8.36
C GLU A 103 -16.49 -21.95 -9.35
N GLY A 104 -16.08 -21.98 -10.63
CA GLY A 104 -16.73 -21.20 -11.68
C GLY A 104 -15.88 -20.07 -12.25
N ASP A 105 -16.54 -19.15 -12.97
CA ASP A 105 -15.91 -17.99 -13.62
C ASP A 105 -15.66 -16.88 -12.59
N ARG A 106 -14.44 -16.31 -12.60
CA ARG A 106 -14.04 -15.17 -11.77
C ARG A 106 -13.92 -13.87 -12.57
N ARG A 107 -14.52 -13.79 -13.76
CA ARG A 107 -14.41 -12.63 -14.65
C ARG A 107 -14.81 -11.31 -14.01
N GLU A 108 -15.86 -11.29 -13.20
CA GLU A 108 -16.30 -10.06 -12.52
C GLU A 108 -15.24 -9.59 -11.51
N LEU A 109 -14.76 -10.49 -10.64
CA LEU A 109 -13.66 -10.22 -9.71
C LEU A 109 -12.39 -9.77 -10.45
N ALA A 110 -12.01 -10.45 -11.54
CA ALA A 110 -10.84 -10.09 -12.34
C ALA A 110 -10.99 -8.71 -12.99
N THR A 111 -12.20 -8.36 -13.44
CA THR A 111 -12.50 -7.05 -14.02
C THR A 111 -12.41 -5.96 -12.95
N ALA A 112 -12.99 -6.18 -11.77
CA ALA A 112 -12.92 -5.24 -10.66
C ALA A 112 -11.48 -5.04 -10.15
N ALA A 113 -10.73 -6.13 -9.97
CA ALA A 113 -9.34 -6.07 -9.56
C ALA A 113 -8.45 -5.35 -10.58
N ALA A 114 -8.69 -5.57 -11.88
CA ALA A 114 -7.99 -4.83 -12.93
C ALA A 114 -8.33 -3.34 -12.92
N ALA A 115 -9.60 -2.98 -12.72
CA ALA A 115 -10.02 -1.59 -12.61
C ALA A 115 -9.39 -0.89 -11.38
N LEU A 116 -9.38 -1.55 -10.22
CA LEU A 116 -8.72 -1.03 -9.02
C LEU A 116 -7.22 -0.83 -9.24
N ARG A 117 -6.52 -1.81 -9.81
CA ARG A 117 -5.10 -1.68 -10.18
C ARG A 117 -4.86 -0.46 -11.05
N ASP A 118 -5.66 -0.29 -12.10
CA ASP A 118 -5.48 0.82 -13.04
C ASP A 118 -5.72 2.18 -12.35
N LEU A 119 -6.75 2.29 -11.50
CA LEU A 119 -7.00 3.48 -10.67
C LEU A 119 -5.82 3.79 -9.74
N VAL A 120 -5.33 2.80 -8.98
CA VAL A 120 -4.18 2.97 -8.08
C VAL A 120 -2.96 3.42 -8.86
N HIS A 121 -2.67 2.78 -10.00
CA HIS A 121 -1.51 3.15 -10.80
C HIS A 121 -1.58 4.59 -11.32
N THR A 122 -2.76 5.01 -11.79
CA THR A 122 -3.00 6.38 -12.26
C THR A 122 -2.90 7.38 -11.11
N HIS A 123 -3.56 7.12 -9.99
CA HIS A 123 -3.52 8.00 -8.82
C HIS A 123 -2.10 8.26 -8.34
N LEU A 124 -1.34 7.19 -8.09
CA LEU A 124 0.05 7.31 -7.64
C LEU A 124 0.94 8.03 -8.69
N SER A 125 0.58 8.01 -9.99
CA SER A 125 1.31 8.76 -11.03
C SER A 125 1.04 10.26 -11.01
N HIS A 126 -0.09 10.68 -10.44
CA HIS A 126 -0.42 12.08 -10.19
C HIS A 126 0.16 12.56 -8.86
N GLU A 127 0.13 11.70 -7.86
CA GLU A 127 0.54 11.98 -6.49
C GLU A 127 2.06 12.13 -6.35
N GLU A 128 2.84 11.13 -6.78
CA GLU A 128 4.30 11.08 -6.57
C GLU A 128 5.06 12.33 -7.03
N PRO A 129 4.76 12.94 -8.21
CA PRO A 129 5.42 14.18 -8.65
C PRO A 129 5.15 15.40 -7.75
N LEU A 130 4.06 15.38 -6.97
CA LEU A 130 3.69 16.42 -6.02
C LEU A 130 4.24 16.10 -4.63
N LEU A 131 4.06 14.85 -4.20
CA LEU A 131 4.36 14.40 -2.85
C LEU A 131 5.86 14.30 -2.59
N PHE A 132 6.64 13.68 -3.48
CA PHE A 132 8.07 13.46 -3.20
C PHE A 132 8.88 14.75 -3.05
N PRO A 133 8.70 15.80 -3.89
CA PRO A 133 9.34 17.08 -3.64
C PRO A 133 8.93 17.69 -2.29
N ALA A 134 7.64 17.63 -1.93
CA ALA A 134 7.17 18.17 -0.65
C ALA A 134 7.78 17.45 0.55
N LEU A 135 7.84 16.12 0.52
CA LEU A 135 8.47 15.30 1.56
C LEU A 135 9.97 15.58 1.69
N GLN A 136 10.66 15.85 0.57
CA GLN A 136 12.09 16.12 0.55
C GLN A 136 12.44 17.54 1.00
N GLU A 137 11.64 18.53 0.61
CA GLU A 137 11.97 19.95 0.77
C GLU A 137 11.37 20.57 2.03
N HIS A 138 10.25 20.04 2.53
CA HIS A 138 9.46 20.72 3.56
C HIS A 138 9.19 19.89 4.82
N VAL A 139 9.28 18.56 4.75
CA VAL A 139 8.97 17.70 5.90
C VAL A 139 10.25 17.36 6.68
N SER A 140 10.28 17.71 7.97
CA SER A 140 11.42 17.38 8.83
C SER A 140 11.42 15.90 9.24
N PRO A 141 12.60 15.29 9.52
CA PRO A 141 12.66 13.91 9.99
C PRO A 141 11.81 13.62 11.23
N GLU A 142 11.75 14.55 12.18
CA GLU A 142 10.99 14.40 13.43
C GLU A 142 9.48 14.46 13.18
N THR A 143 9.05 15.33 12.26
CA THR A 143 7.65 15.46 11.86
C THR A 143 7.19 14.17 11.17
N TRP A 144 8.03 13.66 10.26
CA TRP A 144 7.77 12.40 9.58
C TRP A 144 7.73 11.22 10.54
N GLU A 145 8.67 11.12 11.48
CA GLU A 145 8.70 10.02 12.46
C GLU A 145 7.43 9.97 13.31
N ALA A 146 6.90 11.12 13.73
CA ALA A 146 5.64 11.19 14.47
C ALA A 146 4.44 10.71 13.64
N PHE A 147 4.40 11.02 12.35
CA PHE A 147 3.39 10.54 11.41
C PHE A 147 3.53 9.04 11.15
N ALA A 148 4.72 8.57 10.78
CA ALA A 148 4.98 7.15 10.52
C ALA A 148 4.60 6.28 11.72
N LEU A 149 4.89 6.74 12.95
CA LEU A 149 4.49 6.03 14.17
C LEU A 149 2.96 5.93 14.29
N ARG A 150 2.22 7.01 14.00
CA ARG A 150 0.74 7.00 14.01
C ARG A 150 0.19 6.02 12.98
N VAL A 151 0.68 6.09 11.74
CA VAL A 151 0.30 5.18 10.65
C VAL A 151 0.50 3.74 11.10
N ILE A 152 1.69 3.37 11.58
CA ILE A 152 2.00 2.01 12.04
C ILE A 152 1.09 1.55 13.18
N THR A 153 0.76 2.43 14.14
CA THR A 153 -0.11 2.06 15.27
C THR A 153 -1.57 1.87 14.88
N THR A 154 -1.99 2.43 13.74
CA THR A 154 -3.38 2.37 13.24
C THR A 154 -3.54 1.40 12.07
N THR A 155 -2.43 0.91 11.49
CA THR A 155 -2.44 -0.07 10.41
C THR A 155 -3.31 -1.28 10.78
N PRO A 156 -4.31 -1.63 9.95
CA PRO A 156 -5.14 -2.80 10.17
C PRO A 156 -4.32 -4.09 10.31
N PRO A 157 -4.65 -5.00 11.24
CA PRO A 157 -3.90 -6.24 11.42
C PRO A 157 -4.18 -7.28 10.32
N VAL A 158 -5.22 -7.07 9.51
CA VAL A 158 -5.59 -7.97 8.41
C VAL A 158 -4.47 -7.99 7.37
N GLY A 159 -4.05 -9.19 6.95
CA GLY A 159 -2.99 -9.34 5.97
C GLY A 159 -1.63 -8.79 6.41
N ALA A 160 -1.36 -8.59 7.71
CA ALA A 160 -0.07 -8.07 8.19
C ALA A 160 1.15 -8.88 7.68
N SER A 161 0.97 -10.18 7.40
CA SER A 161 2.00 -10.99 6.76
C SER A 161 2.29 -10.55 5.32
N LEU A 162 1.25 -10.25 4.54
CA LEU A 162 1.35 -9.75 3.16
C LEU A 162 2.04 -8.38 3.11
N LEU A 163 1.74 -7.48 4.05
CA LEU A 163 2.45 -6.19 4.18
C LEU A 163 3.97 -6.39 4.23
N VAL A 164 4.43 -7.26 5.14
CA VAL A 164 5.86 -7.56 5.31
C VAL A 164 6.44 -8.19 4.04
N GLY A 165 5.75 -9.16 3.45
CA GLY A 165 6.27 -9.86 2.28
C GLY A 165 6.32 -8.99 1.03
N PHE A 166 5.36 -8.12 0.78
CA PHE A 166 5.44 -7.19 -0.35
C PHE A 166 6.54 -6.14 -0.14
N PHE A 167 6.75 -5.64 1.08
CA PHE A 167 7.92 -4.80 1.35
C PHE A 167 9.23 -5.50 1.01
N ASP A 168 9.39 -6.78 1.35
CA ASP A 168 10.57 -7.57 0.93
C ASP A 168 10.69 -7.74 -0.60
N GLU A 169 9.60 -7.62 -1.37
CA GLU A 169 9.63 -7.71 -2.84
C GLU A 169 9.98 -6.39 -3.52
N VAL A 170 9.59 -5.25 -2.94
CA VAL A 170 9.80 -3.92 -3.53
C VAL A 170 11.02 -3.17 -2.99
N GLY A 171 11.45 -3.50 -1.77
CA GLY A 171 12.53 -2.80 -1.06
C GLY A 171 13.83 -3.58 -0.98
N THR A 172 14.93 -2.85 -0.78
CA THR A 172 16.20 -3.46 -0.35
C THR A 172 16.10 -3.95 1.10
N PRO A 173 16.95 -4.91 1.52
CA PRO A 173 16.93 -5.39 2.92
C PRO A 173 17.11 -4.27 3.95
N GLU A 174 17.91 -3.26 3.63
CA GLU A 174 18.15 -2.10 4.50
C GLU A 174 16.93 -1.19 4.63
N GLU A 175 16.24 -0.93 3.53
CA GLU A 175 15.01 -0.14 3.49
C GLU A 175 13.85 -0.85 4.22
N VAL A 176 13.70 -2.16 4.01
CA VAL A 176 12.66 -2.92 4.70
C VAL A 176 12.96 -3.00 6.19
N ALA A 177 14.23 -3.18 6.57
CA ALA A 177 14.62 -3.13 7.98
C ALA A 177 14.30 -1.77 8.63
N LEU A 178 14.42 -0.67 7.89
CA LEU A 178 14.03 0.67 8.36
C LEU A 178 12.54 0.74 8.70
N ILE A 179 11.65 0.31 7.80
CA ILE A 179 10.20 0.29 8.04
C ILE A 179 9.87 -0.61 9.24
N LEU A 180 10.37 -1.85 9.23
CA LEU A 180 10.01 -2.85 10.24
C LEU A 180 10.57 -2.51 11.63
N SER A 181 11.59 -1.64 11.72
CA SER A 181 12.15 -1.21 13.01
C SER A 181 11.15 -0.45 13.89
N ALA A 182 10.12 0.16 13.28
CA ALA A 182 9.09 0.90 13.98
C ALA A 182 7.93 0.01 14.50
N LEU A 183 7.92 -1.28 14.16
CA LEU A 183 6.96 -2.24 14.71
C LEU A 183 7.17 -2.46 16.21
N PRO A 184 6.11 -2.70 17.00
CA PRO A 184 6.24 -3.12 18.39
C PRO A 184 7.01 -4.45 18.54
N ALA A 185 7.71 -4.65 19.67
CA ALA A 185 8.56 -5.83 19.88
C ALA A 185 7.87 -7.20 19.65
N PRO A 186 6.60 -7.42 20.04
CA PRO A 186 5.91 -8.67 19.71
C PRO A 186 5.74 -8.89 18.20
N ALA A 187 5.46 -7.83 17.45
CA ALA A 187 5.33 -7.89 15.99
C ALA A 187 6.69 -8.16 15.33
N GLN A 188 7.77 -7.51 15.80
CA GLN A 188 9.13 -7.77 15.33
C GLN A 188 9.54 -9.25 15.49
N ALA A 189 9.18 -9.87 16.62
CA ALA A 189 9.47 -11.29 16.86
C ALA A 189 8.71 -12.22 15.89
N GLY A 190 7.57 -11.78 15.36
CA GLY A 190 6.75 -12.53 14.40
C GLY A 190 7.18 -12.40 12.94
N VAL A 191 8.05 -11.44 12.59
CA VAL A 191 8.46 -11.15 11.20
C VAL A 191 8.93 -12.39 10.42
N PRO A 192 9.76 -13.30 10.98
CA PRO A 192 10.15 -14.50 10.24
C PRO A 192 8.97 -15.40 9.82
N ALA A 193 7.95 -15.53 10.68
CA ALA A 193 6.75 -16.31 10.37
C ALA A 193 5.86 -15.59 9.33
N MET A 194 5.72 -14.26 9.46
CA MET A 194 5.01 -13.42 8.49
C MET A 194 5.60 -13.55 7.09
N ARG A 195 6.93 -13.48 6.97
CA ARG A 195 7.65 -13.69 5.71
C ARG A 195 7.39 -15.07 5.10
N ALA A 196 7.46 -16.13 5.92
CA ALA A 196 7.21 -17.48 5.45
C ALA A 196 5.76 -17.67 4.94
N HIS A 197 4.78 -17.11 5.66
CA HIS A 197 3.38 -17.11 5.24
C HIS A 197 3.18 -16.34 3.94
N SER A 198 3.64 -15.09 3.88
CA SER A 198 3.50 -14.27 2.68
C SER A 198 4.15 -14.89 1.45
N ALA A 199 5.35 -15.47 1.60
CA ALA A 199 6.01 -16.17 0.50
C ALA A 199 5.17 -17.34 -0.03
N ALA A 200 4.49 -18.08 0.85
CA ALA A 200 3.60 -19.17 0.45
C ALA A 200 2.36 -18.65 -0.30
N VAL A 201 1.73 -17.59 0.22
CA VAL A 201 0.56 -16.95 -0.40
C VAL A 201 0.91 -16.39 -1.78
N ILE A 202 1.93 -15.53 -1.87
CA ILE A 202 2.36 -14.90 -3.12
C ILE A 202 2.81 -15.96 -4.14
N ALA A 203 3.59 -16.96 -3.73
CA ALA A 203 4.00 -18.04 -4.63
C ALA A 203 2.79 -18.83 -5.15
N SER A 204 1.81 -19.11 -4.30
CA SER A 204 0.56 -19.76 -4.72
C SER A 204 -0.19 -18.92 -5.76
N LEU A 205 -0.26 -17.60 -5.56
CA LEU A 205 -0.92 -16.67 -6.45
C LEU A 205 -0.10 -16.34 -7.71
N ARG A 206 1.12 -16.84 -7.89
CA ARG A 206 1.88 -16.69 -9.13
C ARG A 206 2.03 -17.98 -9.93
N LYS A 207 1.70 -19.14 -9.35
CA LYS A 207 1.78 -20.44 -10.03
C LYS A 207 0.88 -20.47 -11.25
N ALA A 208 1.49 -20.74 -12.42
CA ALA A 208 0.81 -20.96 -13.70
C ALA A 208 -0.05 -22.22 -13.68
#